data_AF-A0A7J9HL09-F1
#
_entry.id   AF-A0A7J9HL09-F1
#
_cell.length_a   1.000
_cell.length_b   1.000
_cell.length_c   1.000
_cell.angle_alpha   90.00
_cell.angle_beta   90.00
_cell.angle_gamma   90.00
#
_symmetry.space_group_name_H-M   'P 1'
#
loop_
_entity.id
_entity.type
_entity.pdbx_description
1 polymer ?
#
loop_
_entity_poly.entity_id
_entity_poly.type
_entity_poly.pdbx_seq_one_letter_code
_entity_poly.pdbx_strand_id
1 'polypeptide(L)' 'ASDQPFSIGAEEIDKRIAERVDGELLYLNGSSFLSSATMNKTVYLSLLNETHVYTEENARFIPGHGLGNHL' A
#
# COMPACT_ATOMS: atom_id res chain seq x y z
N ALA A 1 0.14 3.84 8.78
CA ALA A 1 1.25 3.87 9.76
C ALA A 1 0.66 3.81 11.17
N SER A 2 1.37 3.24 12.13
CA SER A 2 0.94 3.09 13.53
C SER A 2 2.16 3.23 14.42
N ASP A 3 1.95 3.70 15.65
CA ASP A 3 2.99 3.75 16.69
C ASP A 3 3.37 2.35 17.21
N GLN A 4 2.56 1.33 16.89
CA GLN A 4 2.80 -0.08 17.21
C GLN A 4 3.15 -0.87 15.95
N PRO A 5 4.10 -1.83 16.04
CA PRO A 5 4.51 -2.63 14.88
C PRO A 5 3.38 -3.52 14.38
N PHE A 6 3.28 -3.66 13.06
CA PHE A 6 2.42 -4.64 12.42
C PHE A 6 3.22 -5.91 12.16
N SER A 7 3.02 -6.93 12.99
CA SER A 7 3.57 -8.28 12.77
C SER A 7 2.43 -9.28 12.89
N ILE A 8 1.95 -9.75 11.74
CA ILE A 8 0.81 -10.66 11.64
C ILE A 8 1.02 -11.59 10.45
N GLY A 9 0.78 -12.90 10.65
CA GLY A 9 0.86 -13.91 9.60
C GLY A 9 -0.44 -14.04 8.80
N ALA A 10 -0.38 -14.72 7.66
CA ALA A 10 -1.55 -14.93 6.80
C ALA A 10 -2.72 -15.59 7.52
N GLU A 11 -2.47 -16.66 8.29
CA GLU A 11 -3.51 -17.40 9.01
C GLU A 11 -4.24 -16.52 10.05
N GLU A 12 -3.51 -15.65 10.76
CA GLU A 12 -4.09 -14.74 11.74
C GLU A 12 -4.87 -13.60 11.04
N ILE A 13 -4.46 -13.18 9.83
CA ILE A 13 -5.26 -12.28 9.00
C ILE A 13 -6.57 -12.96 8.60
N ASP A 14 -6.52 -14.19 8.08
CA ASP A 14 -7.70 -14.94 7.65
C ASP A 14 -8.68 -15.17 8.80
N LYS A 15 -8.16 -15.54 9.97
CA LYS A 15 -8.95 -15.68 11.20
C LYS A 15 -9.67 -14.38 11.56
N ARG A 16 -8.96 -13.25 11.55
CA ARG A 16 -9.55 -11.94 11.86
C ARG A 16 -10.59 -11.49 10.83
N ILE A 17 -10.41 -11.85 9.55
CA ILE A 17 -11.41 -11.60 8.51
C ILE A 17 -12.67 -12.38 8.85
N ALA A 18 -12.56 -13.69 9.09
CA ALA A 18 -13.69 -14.55 9.43
C ALA A 18 -14.43 -14.12 10.72
N GLU A 19 -13.70 -13.58 11.70
CA GLU A 19 -14.28 -13.10 12.96
C GLU A 19 -14.98 -11.73 12.85
N ARG A 20 -14.64 -10.91 11.85
CA ARG A 20 -14.99 -9.47 11.87
C ARG A 20 -15.65 -8.96 10.59
N VAL A 21 -15.65 -9.73 9.51
CA VAL A 21 -16.23 -9.36 8.22
C VAL A 21 -17.34 -10.34 7.89
N ASP A 22 -18.55 -9.80 7.68
CA ASP A 22 -19.68 -10.59 7.23
C ASP A 22 -19.56 -10.87 5.72
N GLY A 23 -19.71 -12.14 5.34
CA GLY A 23 -19.58 -12.59 3.95
C GLY A 23 -18.13 -12.83 3.52
N GLU A 24 -17.90 -12.89 2.20
CA GLU A 24 -16.58 -13.19 1.64
C GLU A 24 -15.96 -11.95 0.96
N LEU A 25 -14.66 -11.74 1.21
CA LEU A 25 -13.89 -10.73 0.51
C LEU A 25 -13.55 -11.20 -0.90
N LEU A 26 -13.78 -10.33 -1.89
CA LEU A 26 -13.61 -10.66 -3.31
C LEU A 26 -12.16 -10.75 -3.78
N TYR A 27 -11.21 -10.29 -2.97
CA TYR A 27 -9.80 -10.18 -3.36
C TYR A 27 -8.84 -10.45 -2.20
N LEU A 28 -9.14 -9.90 -1.02
CA LEU A 28 -8.23 -9.96 0.12
C LEU A 28 -8.46 -11.20 0.99
N ASN A 29 -7.37 -11.91 1.22
CA ASN A 29 -7.12 -12.93 2.25
C ASN A 29 -5.68 -12.75 2.77
N GLY A 30 -5.28 -13.52 3.77
CA GLY A 30 -3.95 -13.44 4.39
C GLY A 30 -2.81 -13.58 3.39
N SER A 31 -2.90 -14.54 2.47
CA SER A 31 -1.87 -14.75 1.44
C SER A 31 -1.76 -13.56 0.47
N SER A 32 -2.89 -13.07 -0.03
CA SER A 32 -2.91 -11.91 -0.95
C SER A 32 -2.43 -10.62 -0.28
N PHE A 33 -2.71 -10.44 1.02
CA PHE A 33 -2.22 -9.30 1.78
C PHE A 33 -0.70 -9.35 1.92
N LEU A 34 -0.14 -10.49 2.34
CA LEU A 34 1.32 -10.65 2.44
C LEU A 34 2.01 -10.52 1.07
N SER A 35 1.38 -11.04 0.01
CA SER A 35 1.89 -10.86 -1.35
C SER A 35 1.90 -9.40 -1.77
N SER A 36 0.86 -8.63 -1.44
CA SER A 36 0.78 -7.20 -1.73
C SER A 36 1.79 -6.38 -0.92
N ALA A 37 2.09 -6.80 0.30
CA ALA A 37 3.10 -6.18 1.16
C ALA A 37 4.55 -6.57 0.77
N THR A 38 4.72 -7.62 -0.05
CA THR A 38 6.03 -8.05 -0.55
C THR A 38 6.35 -7.32 -1.85
N MET A 39 7.27 -6.37 -1.78
CA MET A 39 7.66 -5.56 -2.92
C MET A 39 8.78 -6.21 -3.73
N ASN A 40 8.81 -5.92 -5.04
CA ASN A 40 9.98 -6.27 -5.85
C ASN A 40 11.21 -5.45 -5.41
N LYS A 41 12.40 -5.93 -5.80
CA LYS A 41 13.68 -5.34 -5.42
C LYS A 41 13.77 -3.84 -5.71
N THR A 42 13.31 -3.40 -6.88
CA THR A 42 13.43 -2.01 -7.32
C THR A 42 12.56 -1.08 -6.47
N VAL A 43 11.30 -1.45 -6.25
CA VAL A 43 10.37 -0.65 -5.45
C VAL A 43 10.82 -0.61 -3.99
N TYR A 44 11.23 -1.75 -3.43
CA TYR A 44 11.77 -1.84 -2.07
C TYR A 44 12.97 -0.91 -1.88
N LEU A 45 13.98 -0.99 -2.76
CA LEU A 45 15.17 -0.15 -2.65
C LEU A 45 14.87 1.33 -2.89
N SER A 46 13.91 1.66 -3.76
CA SER A 46 13.52 3.05 -3.99
C SER A 46 12.88 3.66 -2.75
N LEU A 47 11.93 2.95 -2.12
CA LEU A 47 11.29 3.40 -0.88
C LEU A 47 12.25 3.45 0.30
N LEU A 48 13.17 2.48 0.42
CA LEU A 48 14.17 2.45 1.48
C LEU A 48 15.13 3.66 1.41
N ASN A 49 15.44 4.13 0.20
CA ASN A 49 16.37 5.24 -0.04
C ASN A 49 15.67 6.59 -0.28
N GLU A 50 14.34 6.65 -0.20
CA GLU A 50 13.62 7.91 -0.35
C GLU A 50 13.91 8.83 0.85
N THR A 51 14.21 10.09 0.55
CA THR A 51 14.58 11.11 1.55
C THR A 51 13.60 12.27 1.59
N HIS A 52 12.70 12.35 0.62
CA HIS A 52 11.74 13.43 0.51
C HIS A 52 10.64 13.30 1.56
N VAL A 53 10.58 14.30 2.44
CA VAL A 53 9.46 14.52 3.36
C VAL A 53 8.61 15.65 2.80
N TYR A 54 7.33 15.38 2.60
CA TYR A 54 6.36 16.36 2.11
C TYR A 54 6.06 17.39 3.20
N THR A 55 6.35 18.67 2.94
CA THR A 55 6.05 19.82 3.78
C THR A 55 5.33 20.90 2.97
N GLU A 56 4.76 21.89 3.64
CA GLU A 56 4.08 23.01 2.97
C GLU A 56 5.00 23.77 2.00
N GLU A 57 6.30 23.86 2.32
CA GLU A 57 7.29 24.62 1.55
C GLU A 57 7.82 23.88 0.31
N ASN A 58 7.68 22.55 0.26
CA ASN A 58 8.29 21.72 -0.79
C ASN A 58 7.28 20.79 -1.50
N ALA A 59 5.99 21.14 -1.39
CA ALA A 59 4.89 20.44 -2.03
C ALA A 59 5.15 20.24 -3.52
N ARG A 60 5.20 18.98 -3.96
CA ARG A 60 5.30 18.63 -5.38
C ARG A 60 3.91 18.53 -6.00
N PHE A 61 3.69 19.26 -7.08
CA PHE A 61 2.55 19.05 -7.95
C PHE A 61 2.94 18.04 -9.02
N ILE A 62 2.10 17.04 -9.26
CA ILE A 62 2.23 16.15 -10.41
C ILE A 62 1.37 16.77 -11.52
N PRO A 63 1.95 17.50 -12.50
CA PRO A 63 1.17 18.03 -13.61
C PRO A 63 0.60 16.85 -14.40
N GLY A 64 -0.73 16.80 -14.50
CA GLY A 64 -1.40 15.77 -15.30
C GLY A 64 -0.99 15.92 -16.77
N HIS A 65 -0.43 14.87 -17.36
CA HIS A 65 -0.26 14.79 -18.81
C HIS A 65 -1.59 14.40 -19.47
N GLY A 66 -2.61 15.24 -19.28
CA GLY A 66 -3.85 15.13 -20.04
C GLY A 66 -3.50 15.34 -21.52
N LEU A 67 -3.67 14.31 -22.33
CA LEU A 67 -3.68 14.44 -23.79
C LEU A 67 -4.87 15.34 -24.15
N GLY A 68 -4.67 16.66 -24.11
CA GLY A 68 -5.58 17.63 -24.67
C GLY A 68 -5.58 17.46 -26.17
N ASN A 69 -6.59 16.77 -26.71
CA ASN A 69 -6.94 16.85 -28.12
C ASN A 69 -7.14 18.33 -28.46
N HIS A 70 -6.17 18.92 -29.17
CA HIS A 70 -6.38 20.16 -29.91
C HIS A 70 -7.41 19.86 -31.00
N LEU A 71 -8.62 20.39 -30.84
CA LEU A 71 -9.53 20.70 -31.95
C LEU A 71 -9.16 22.07 -32.52
#